data_AF-A0A528IS30-F1
#
_entry.id   AF-A0A528IS30-F1
#
_cell.length_a   1.000
_cell.length_b   1.000
_cell.length_c   1.000
_cell.angle_alpha   90.00
_cell.angle_beta   90.00
_cell.angle_gamma   90.00
#
_symmetry.space_group_name_H-M   'P 1'
#
loop_
_entity.id
_entity.type
_entity.pdbx_description
1 polymer ?
#
loop_
_entity_poly.entity_id
_entity_poly.type
_entity_poly.pdbx_seq_one_letter_code
_entity_poly.pdbx_strand_id
1 'polypeptide(L)' 'MSGSALFETFTRAPLAFDHGEGTWLVTDKGERYLDFGGGVAVNSLGHSHPHLVSALT' A
#
# COMPACT_ATOMS: atom_id res chain seq x y z
N MET A 1 10.67 17.19 17.22
CA MET A 1 9.72 17.33 16.09
C MET A 1 10.24 16.48 14.96
N SER A 2 9.47 15.47 14.55
CA SER A 2 9.72 14.76 13.30
C SER A 2 9.77 15.79 12.16
N GLY A 3 10.71 15.68 11.20
CA GLY A 3 10.78 16.55 10.02
C GLY A 3 9.62 16.36 9.02
N SER A 4 8.48 15.84 9.49
CA SER A 4 7.29 15.51 8.73
C SER A 4 6.40 16.73 8.56
N ALA A 5 5.91 16.97 7.33
CA ALA A 5 4.90 17.97 7.03
C ALA A 5 3.47 17.56 7.46
N LEU A 6 3.32 16.38 8.10
CA LEU A 6 2.04 15.80 8.52
C LEU A 6 1.89 15.81 10.04
N PHE A 7 0.67 16.04 10.52
CA PHE A 7 0.30 15.89 11.93
C PHE A 7 0.36 14.42 12.39
N GLU A 8 0.68 14.23 13.67
CA GLU A 8 0.86 12.91 14.30
C GLU A 8 -0.47 12.27 14.72
N THR A 9 -1.41 12.09 13.77
CA THR A 9 -2.74 11.53 14.05
C THR A 9 -2.81 10.00 13.96
N PHE A 10 -1.77 9.35 13.43
CA PHE A 10 -1.74 7.89 13.18
C PHE A 10 -0.43 7.26 13.68
N THR A 11 -0.54 6.08 14.28
CA THR A 11 0.60 5.21 14.61
C THR A 11 1.05 4.44 13.37
N ARG A 12 1.83 5.10 12.50
CA ARG A 12 2.31 4.52 11.23
C ARG A 12 3.52 3.62 11.46
N ALA A 13 3.56 2.47 10.77
CA ALA A 13 4.78 1.68 10.67
C ALA A 13 5.85 2.48 9.90
N PRO A 14 7.15 2.33 10.23
CA PRO A 14 8.24 2.94 9.48
C PRO A 14 8.52 2.17 8.17
N LEU A 15 7.49 2.00 7.35
CA LEU A 15 7.48 1.22 6.12
C LEU A 15 6.82 2.05 5.01
N ALA A 16 7.47 2.13 3.86
CA ALA A 16 6.95 2.83 2.68
C ALA A 16 6.86 1.83 1.53
N PHE A 17 5.66 1.68 0.96
CA PHE A 17 5.43 0.87 -0.23
C PHE A 17 5.47 1.77 -1.47
N ASP A 18 6.10 1.26 -2.53
CA ASP A 18 6.21 1.92 -3.83
C ASP A 18 5.10 1.44 -4.78
N HIS A 19 4.92 0.12 -4.90
CA HIS A 19 3.88 -0.48 -5.75
C HIS A 19 3.33 -1.79 -5.17
N GLY A 20 2.22 -2.26 -5.74
CA GLY A 20 1.62 -3.55 -5.39
C GLY A 20 0.94 -4.22 -6.58
N GLU A 21 0.90 -5.55 -6.56
CA GLU A 21 0.26 -6.40 -7.56
C GLU A 21 -0.36 -7.63 -6.88
N GLY A 22 -1.65 -7.86 -7.10
CA GLY A 22 -2.39 -8.94 -6.45
C GLY A 22 -2.33 -8.80 -4.92
N THR A 23 -1.79 -9.80 -4.23
CA THR A 23 -1.63 -9.80 -2.77
C THR A 23 -0.24 -9.33 -2.31
N TRP A 24 0.61 -8.84 -3.20
CA TRP A 24 1.97 -8.43 -2.87
C TRP A 24 2.12 -6.91 -2.85
N LEU A 25 2.86 -6.42 -1.87
CA LEU A 25 3.34 -5.04 -1.79
C LEU A 25 4.87 -5.02 -1.83
N VAL A 26 5.44 -4.03 -2.50
CA VAL A 26 6.87 -3.87 -2.69
C VAL A 26 7.31 -2.52 -2.13
N THR A 27 8.37 -2.52 -1.32
CA THR A 27 8.94 -1.28 -0.77
C THR A 27 9.75 -0.52 -1.81
N ASP A 28 10.08 0.73 -1.52
CA ASP A 28 11.02 1.55 -2.30
C ASP A 28 12.44 0.93 -2.39
N LYS A 29 12.76 -0.01 -1.50
CA LYS A 29 14.01 -0.79 -1.48
C LYS A 29 13.89 -2.15 -2.18
N GLY A 30 12.73 -2.49 -2.74
CA GLY A 30 12.48 -3.74 -3.45
C GLY A 30 12.11 -4.94 -2.57
N GLU A 31 11.86 -4.74 -1.27
CA GLU A 31 11.44 -5.81 -0.36
C GLU A 31 9.97 -6.17 -0.61
N ARG A 32 9.65 -7.46 -0.67
CA ARG A 32 8.29 -7.94 -0.95
C ARG A 32 7.59 -8.42 0.31
N TYR A 33 6.37 -7.94 0.51
CA TYR A 33 5.49 -8.28 1.63
C TYR A 33 4.19 -8.88 1.12
N LEU A 34 3.73 -9.95 1.77
CA LEU A 34 2.41 -10.51 1.53
C LEU A 34 1.37 -9.70 2.33
N ASP A 35 0.40 -9.10 1.65
CA ASP A 35 -0.60 -8.24 2.26
C ASP A 35 -1.73 -9.07 2.90
N PHE A 36 -1.69 -9.16 4.23
CA PHE A 36 -2.75 -9.74 5.06
C PHE A 36 -3.69 -8.67 5.66
N GLY A 37 -3.44 -7.38 5.40
CA GLY A 37 -4.27 -6.28 5.89
C GLY A 37 -5.33 -5.82 4.89
N GLY A 38 -5.05 -5.98 3.59
CA GLY A 38 -5.92 -5.54 2.50
C GLY A 38 -6.23 -4.04 2.58
N GLY A 39 -5.32 -3.23 3.11
CA GLY A 39 -5.58 -1.80 3.37
C GLY A 39 -6.79 -1.54 4.27
N VAL A 40 -6.90 -2.24 5.40
CA VAL A 40 -8.10 -2.22 6.26
C VAL A 40 -9.32 -2.75 5.50
N ALA A 41 -9.16 -3.94 4.91
CA ALA A 41 -10.18 -4.66 4.14
C ALA A 41 -10.76 -3.92 2.90
N VAL A 42 -10.10 -2.85 2.43
CA VAL A 42 -10.51 -2.10 1.23
C VAL A 42 -10.13 -2.83 -0.06
N ASN A 43 -8.91 -3.37 -0.11
CA ASN A 43 -8.29 -3.93 -1.32
C ASN A 43 -8.74 -5.38 -1.56
N SER A 44 -10.05 -5.62 -1.60
CA SER A 44 -10.68 -6.93 -1.78
C SER A 44 -10.31 -7.63 -3.10
N LEU A 45 -10.02 -6.85 -4.16
CA LEU A 45 -9.57 -7.37 -5.45
C LEU A 45 -8.03 -7.50 -5.55
N GLY A 46 -7.32 -7.22 -4.46
CA GLY A 46 -5.88 -7.02 -4.48
C GLY A 46 -5.47 -5.69 -5.10
N HIS A 47 -4.16 -5.48 -5.18
CA HIS A 47 -3.53 -4.29 -5.75
C HIS A 47 -3.43 -4.41 -7.27
N SER A 48 -3.66 -3.30 -7.97
CA SER A 48 -3.50 -3.20 -9.44
C SER A 48 -4.30 -4.24 -10.24
N HIS A 49 -5.48 -4.64 -9.76
CA HIS A 49 -6.31 -5.63 -10.44
C HIS A 49 -6.67 -5.18 -11.87
N PRO A 50 -6.34 -5.94 -12.94
CA PRO A 50 -6.43 -5.46 -14.32
C PRO A 50 -7.82 -4.97 -14.73
N HIS A 51 -8.87 -5.68 -14.32
CA HIS A 51 -10.25 -5.27 -14.61
C HIS A 51 -10.65 -3.97 -13.90
N LEU A 52 -10.14 -3.72 -12.70
CA LEU A 52 -10.46 -2.50 -11.96
C LEU A 52 -9.70 -1.32 -12.56
N VAL A 53 -8.41 -1.49 -12.83
CA VAL A 53 -7.57 -0.44 -13.44
C VAL A 53 -8.13 -0.02 -14.80
N SER A 54 -8.47 -0.99 -15.66
CA SER A 54 -9.07 -0.70 -16.97
C SER A 54 -10.42 0.03 -16.90
N ALA A 55 -11.13 -0.02 -15.77
CA ALA A 55 -12.39 0.71 -15.60
C ALA A 55 -12.18 2.17 -15.15
N LEU A 56 -10.98 2.52 -14.68
CA LEU A 56 -10.62 3.86 -14.19
C LEU A 56 -9.94 4.73 -15.25
N THR A 57 -9.43 4.11 -16.33
CA THR A 57 -8.66 4.75 -17.42
C THR A 57 -9.41 4.66 -18.74
#